data_AF-A0A6J6DX56-F1
#
_entry.id   AF-A0A6J6DX56-F1
#
_cell.length_a   1.000
_cell.length_b   1.000
_cell.length_c   1.000
_cell.angle_alpha   90.00
_cell.angle_beta   90.00
_cell.angle_gamma   90.00
#
_symmetry.space_group_name_H-M   'P 1'
#
loop_
_entity.id
_entity.type
_entity.pdbx_description
1 polymer ?
#
loop_
_entity_poly.entity_id
_entity_poly.type
_entity_poly.pdbx_seq_one_letter_code
_entity_poly.pdbx_strand_id
1 'polypeptide(L)'
;MTPPWVLAVVIVSQIAFTQIGKESSPVCILKFERLHYSTSVKRNLGLDAIKMNIKSICTVPQRRTELTATIEVLAKGNPKNYFTSPLTIARSDYKKPNDAEFLDFWAECKKGETLILSGEASGRVYLEDGREIPISNRTGKFSPVFCNFTAK
;
A
#
# COMPACT_ATOMS: atom_id res chain seq x y z
N MET A 1 -40.94 59.59 24.23
CA MET A 1 -39.84 59.52 23.25
C MET A 1 -38.72 58.71 23.87
N THR A 2 -38.58 57.45 23.46
CA THR A 2 -37.63 56.47 24.00
C THR A 2 -36.42 56.33 23.06
N PRO A 3 -35.17 56.21 23.55
CA PRO A 3 -33.98 56.26 22.70
C PRO A 3 -33.84 55.04 21.77
N PRO A 4 -33.30 55.21 20.55
CA PRO A 4 -33.31 54.19 19.51
C PRO A 4 -32.05 53.31 19.52
N TRP A 5 -31.73 52.64 20.62
CA TRP A 5 -30.59 51.73 20.64
C TRP A 5 -30.72 50.72 21.79
N VAL A 6 -30.69 49.43 21.43
CA VAL A 6 -30.44 48.18 22.20
C VAL A 6 -31.51 47.15 21.75
N LEU A 7 -31.30 46.47 20.63
CA LEU A 7 -30.48 45.25 20.38
C LEU A 7 -31.22 43.96 20.73
N ALA A 8 -31.23 43.08 19.72
CA ALA A 8 -31.94 41.83 19.59
C ALA A 8 -31.74 40.85 20.74
N VAL A 9 -32.82 40.15 21.10
CA VAL A 9 -32.77 38.95 21.94
C VAL A 9 -32.19 37.81 21.09
N VAL A 10 -30.94 37.44 21.36
CA VAL A 10 -30.31 36.21 20.84
C VAL A 10 -30.71 35.06 21.76
N ILE A 11 -31.43 34.08 21.22
CA ILE A 11 -31.69 32.81 21.90
C ILE A 11 -30.39 32.01 21.88
N VAL A 12 -29.72 31.87 23.03
CA VAL A 12 -28.60 30.95 23.19
C VAL A 12 -29.14 29.60 23.63
N SER A 13 -29.38 28.69 22.70
CA SER A 13 -29.47 27.27 23.03
C SER A 13 -28.04 26.74 23.17
N GLN A 14 -27.62 26.43 24.40
CA GLN A 14 -26.41 25.67 24.62
C GLN A 14 -26.66 24.24 24.15
N ILE A 15 -26.35 23.96 22.89
CA ILE A 15 -26.19 22.57 22.44
C ILE A 15 -24.89 22.09 23.10
N ALA A 16 -25.05 21.31 24.15
CA ALA A 16 -23.98 20.57 24.78
C ALA A 16 -23.38 19.60 23.74
N PHE A 17 -22.32 20.02 23.05
CA PHE A 17 -21.44 19.09 22.37
C PHE A 17 -20.49 18.52 23.40
N THR A 18 -20.87 17.40 24.00
CA THR A 18 -19.94 16.48 24.66
C THR A 18 -18.91 16.02 23.61
N GLN A 19 -17.78 16.70 23.53
CA GLN A 19 -16.59 16.15 22.87
C GLN A 19 -15.95 15.12 23.80
N ILE A 20 -16.60 13.96 23.92
CA ILE A 20 -15.96 12.75 24.44
C ILE A 20 -15.10 12.21 23.30
N GLY A 21 -13.78 12.34 23.46
CA GLY A 21 -12.70 11.67 22.71
C GLY A 21 -12.91 11.42 21.22
N LYS A 22 -12.38 12.30 20.35
CA LYS A 22 -12.09 11.92 18.96
C LYS A 22 -10.92 10.93 18.95
N GLU A 23 -11.20 9.66 19.15
CA GLU A 23 -10.28 8.59 18.77
C GLU A 23 -10.20 8.61 17.24
N SER A 24 -9.08 9.08 16.68
CA SER A 24 -8.89 9.08 15.24
C SER A 24 -8.86 7.64 14.75
N SER A 25 -9.77 7.28 13.84
CA SER A 25 -9.77 5.95 13.22
C SER A 25 -8.38 5.61 12.65
N PRO A 26 -7.88 4.40 12.87
CA PRO A 26 -6.57 3.99 12.37
C PRO A 26 -6.52 4.07 10.85
N VAL A 27 -5.38 4.51 10.32
CA VAL A 27 -5.13 4.62 8.88
C VAL A 27 -4.00 3.67 8.51
N CYS A 28 -4.19 2.89 7.45
CA CYS A 28 -3.19 2.01 6.87
C CYS A 28 -2.97 2.32 5.39
N ILE A 29 -1.71 2.26 4.95
CA ILE A 29 -1.32 2.51 3.56
C ILE A 29 -0.33 1.46 3.06
N LEU A 30 -0.29 1.29 1.75
CA LEU A 30 0.76 0.52 1.07
C LEU A 30 1.80 1.47 0.47
N LYS A 31 3.06 1.26 0.82
CA LYS A 31 4.22 1.88 0.17
C LYS A 31 4.94 0.86 -0.69
N PHE A 32 5.28 1.28 -1.90
CA PHE A 32 5.99 0.45 -2.87
C PHE A 32 7.41 0.94 -3.00
N GLU A 33 8.35 0.01 -3.07
CA GLU A 33 9.62 0.30 -3.72
C GLU A 33 9.45 0.24 -5.23
N ARG A 34 10.27 1.00 -5.94
CA ARG A 34 10.28 0.96 -7.41
C ARG A 34 10.66 -0.45 -7.87
N LEU A 35 9.92 -0.98 -8.85
CA LEU A 35 10.26 -2.26 -9.47
C LEU A 35 11.67 -2.18 -10.06
N HIS A 36 12.46 -3.22 -9.79
CA HIS A 36 13.86 -3.27 -10.21
C HIS A 36 14.29 -4.72 -10.46
N TYR A 37 15.35 -4.87 -11.25
CA TYR A 37 16.06 -6.13 -11.38
C TYR A 37 16.68 -6.53 -10.04
N SER A 38 16.40 -7.72 -9.54
CA SER A 38 16.88 -8.17 -8.24
C SER A 38 18.21 -8.89 -8.32
N THR A 39 19.26 -8.25 -7.82
CA THR A 39 20.56 -8.90 -7.58
C THR A 39 20.50 -9.90 -6.42
N SER A 40 19.60 -9.69 -5.45
CA SER A 40 19.40 -10.58 -4.31
C SER A 40 18.81 -11.93 -4.74
N VAL A 41 17.73 -11.92 -5.53
CA VAL A 41 17.16 -13.15 -6.09
C VAL A 41 18.19 -13.88 -6.95
N LYS A 42 18.93 -13.15 -7.79
CA LYS A 42 20.00 -13.74 -8.61
C LYS A 42 21.07 -14.44 -7.78
N ARG A 43 21.52 -13.83 -6.69
CA ARG A 43 22.55 -14.41 -5.83
C ARG A 43 22.04 -15.64 -5.08
N ASN A 44 20.82 -15.57 -4.55
CA ASN A 44 20.31 -16.60 -3.65
C ASN A 44 19.70 -17.79 -4.40
N LEU A 45 19.10 -17.56 -5.57
CA LEU A 45 18.38 -18.59 -6.34
C LEU A 45 18.99 -18.85 -7.73
N GLY A 46 19.96 -18.05 -8.19
CA GLY A 46 20.53 -18.17 -9.54
C GLY A 46 19.63 -17.61 -10.66
N LEU A 47 18.44 -17.10 -10.32
CA LEU A 47 17.41 -16.65 -11.25
C LEU A 47 17.46 -15.14 -11.48
N ASP A 48 17.31 -14.72 -12.73
CA ASP A 48 17.06 -13.33 -13.05
C ASP A 48 15.59 -13.01 -12.70
N ALA A 49 15.34 -11.93 -11.97
CA ALA A 49 13.99 -11.60 -11.53
C ALA A 49 13.74 -10.10 -11.43
N ILE A 50 12.50 -9.70 -11.72
CA ILE A 50 11.96 -8.40 -11.36
C ILE A 50 11.40 -8.51 -9.96
N LYS A 51 11.76 -7.58 -9.08
CA LYS A 51 11.30 -7.56 -7.69
C LYS A 51 10.50 -6.30 -7.38
N MET A 52 9.46 -6.48 -6.57
CA MET A 52 8.60 -5.43 -6.07
C MET A 52 8.47 -5.58 -4.55
N ASN A 53 9.22 -4.79 -3.78
CA ASN A 53 9.04 -4.78 -2.34
C ASN A 53 7.85 -3.90 -1.97
N ILE A 54 7.03 -4.36 -1.04
CA ILE A 54 5.86 -3.63 -0.54
C ILE A 54 5.93 -3.57 0.97
N LYS A 55 5.54 -2.44 1.54
CA LYS A 55 5.38 -2.25 2.97
C LYS A 55 3.98 -1.76 3.29
N SER A 56 3.27 -2.49 4.15
CA SER A 56 2.07 -1.97 4.83
C SER A 56 2.50 -1.15 6.03
N ILE A 57 1.95 0.05 6.18
CA ILE A 57 2.22 0.97 7.31
C ILE A 57 0.90 1.43 7.87
N CYS A 58 0.72 1.28 9.18
CA CYS A 58 -0.45 1.74 9.91
C CYS A 58 -0.10 2.79 10.97
N THR A 59 -1.08 3.59 11.36
CA THR A 59 -0.93 4.54 12.49
C THR A 59 -0.94 3.83 13.85
N VAL A 60 -1.33 2.56 13.91
CA VAL A 60 -1.40 1.72 15.11
C VAL A 60 -0.78 0.34 14.83
N PRO A 61 -0.45 -0.45 15.88
CA PRO A 61 0.07 -1.80 15.71
C PRO A 61 -0.82 -2.72 14.90
N GLN A 62 -0.21 -3.48 14.00
CA GLN A 62 -0.88 -4.51 13.21
C GLN A 62 -0.36 -5.90 13.58
N ARG A 63 -1.25 -6.88 13.62
CA ARG A 63 -0.91 -8.29 13.85
C ARG A 63 -0.34 -8.93 12.60
N ARG A 64 -1.00 -8.69 11.46
CA ARG A 64 -0.59 -9.17 10.15
C ARG A 64 -1.22 -8.36 9.02
N THR A 65 -0.61 -8.43 7.85
CA THR A 65 -1.19 -8.00 6.59
C THR A 65 -1.24 -9.17 5.62
N GLU A 66 -2.31 -9.25 4.84
CA GLU A 66 -2.47 -10.22 3.76
C GLU A 66 -2.61 -9.46 2.44
N LEU A 67 -1.79 -9.79 1.44
CA LEU A 67 -1.78 -9.13 0.14
C LEU A 67 -1.70 -10.11 -1.02
N THR A 68 -2.35 -9.74 -2.12
CA THR A 68 -2.02 -10.18 -3.47
C THR A 68 -1.39 -9.03 -4.23
N ALA A 69 -0.40 -9.32 -5.06
CA ALA A 69 0.32 -8.32 -5.84
C ALA A 69 0.33 -8.70 -7.33
N THR A 70 0.21 -7.70 -8.19
CA THR A 70 0.26 -7.84 -9.63
C THR A 70 1.36 -6.95 -10.20
N ILE A 71 2.13 -7.48 -11.15
CA ILE A 71 3.04 -6.70 -11.98
C ILE A 71 2.44 -6.64 -13.38
N GLU A 72 2.28 -5.43 -13.90
CA GLU A 72 1.81 -5.16 -15.24
C GLU A 72 2.96 -4.70 -16.13
N VAL A 73 2.91 -5.08 -17.40
CA VAL A 73 3.83 -4.62 -18.44
C VAL A 73 3.08 -3.82 -19.48
N LEU A 74 3.65 -2.69 -19.90
CA LEU A 74 3.11 -1.88 -20.99
C LEU A 74 3.61 -2.44 -22.33
N ALA A 75 2.76 -3.22 -23.01
CA ALA A 75 3.08 -3.83 -24.30
C ALA A 75 2.24 -3.19 -25.41
N LYS A 76 2.90 -2.55 -26.40
CA LYS A 76 2.22 -1.84 -27.50
C LYS A 76 1.17 -0.83 -26.99
N GLY A 77 1.51 -0.09 -25.94
CA GLY A 77 0.64 0.93 -25.33
C GLY A 77 -0.46 0.40 -24.42
N ASN A 78 -0.59 -0.93 -24.24
CA ASN A 78 -1.62 -1.53 -23.39
C ASN A 78 -1.00 -2.25 -22.18
N PRO A 79 -1.46 -1.99 -20.95
CA PRO A 79 -1.10 -2.78 -19.79
C PRO A 79 -1.52 -4.24 -19.97
N LYS A 80 -0.62 -5.16 -19.66
CA LYS A 80 -0.89 -6.60 -19.61
C LYS A 80 -0.38 -7.16 -18.29
N ASN A 81 -1.11 -8.10 -17.72
CA ASN A 81 -0.63 -8.82 -16.55
C ASN A 81 0.63 -9.62 -16.91
N TYR A 82 1.71 -9.39 -16.17
CA TYR A 82 2.96 -10.13 -16.28
C TYR A 82 3.12 -11.15 -15.15
N PHE A 83 2.66 -10.82 -13.96
CA PHE A 83 2.73 -11.68 -12.78
C PHE A 83 1.62 -11.35 -11.80
N THR A 84 1.04 -12.39 -11.19
CA THR A 84 0.15 -12.28 -10.04
C THR A 84 0.67 -13.19 -8.94
N SER A 85 0.86 -12.65 -7.74
CA SER A 85 1.30 -13.43 -6.59
C SER A 85 0.15 -14.26 -6.03
N PRO A 86 0.43 -15.39 -5.35
CA PRO A 86 -0.53 -15.95 -4.41
C PRO A 86 -0.80 -14.96 -3.27
N LEU A 87 -1.86 -15.22 -2.49
CA LEU A 87 -2.10 -14.51 -1.23
C LEU A 87 -0.91 -14.76 -0.30
N THR A 88 -0.26 -13.68 0.09
CA THR A 88 0.93 -13.71 0.96
C THR A 88 0.62 -13.00 2.26
N ILE A 89 1.17 -13.52 3.36
CA ILE A 89 0.94 -13.01 4.70
C ILE A 89 2.26 -12.52 5.29
N ALA A 90 2.30 -11.28 5.75
CA ALA A 90 3.42 -10.74 6.51
C ALA A 90 2.95 -10.35 7.92
N ARG A 91 3.70 -10.74 8.95
CA ARG A 91 3.48 -10.29 10.33
C ARG A 91 4.32 -9.04 10.59
N SER A 92 3.86 -8.20 11.51
CA SER A 92 4.69 -7.10 11.99
C SER A 92 5.83 -7.61 12.87
N ASP A 93 6.92 -6.85 12.90
CA ASP A 93 8.05 -7.10 13.79
C ASP A 93 7.86 -6.33 15.10
N TYR A 94 8.30 -6.89 16.24
CA TYR A 94 8.15 -6.23 17.55
C TYR A 94 8.84 -4.85 17.63
N LYS A 95 9.88 -4.62 16.84
CA LYS A 95 10.57 -3.32 16.71
C LYS A 95 9.82 -2.34 15.82
N LYS A 96 8.99 -2.83 14.91
CA LYS A 96 8.18 -2.04 13.98
C LYS A 96 6.76 -2.61 13.93
N PRO A 97 6.00 -2.52 15.04
CA PRO A 97 4.71 -3.20 15.15
C PRO A 97 3.65 -2.65 14.18
N ASN A 98 3.91 -1.46 13.64
CA ASN A 98 3.03 -0.78 12.69
C ASN A 98 3.35 -1.12 11.21
N ASP A 99 4.45 -1.83 10.96
CA ASP A 99 4.95 -2.14 9.62
C ASP A 99 4.87 -3.64 9.33
N ALA A 100 4.56 -4.01 8.09
CA ALA A 100 4.66 -5.37 7.60
C ALA A 100 5.30 -5.32 6.21
N GLU A 101 6.39 -6.07 6.05
CA GLU A 101 7.24 -6.03 4.86
C GLU A 101 7.02 -7.28 4.00
N PHE A 102 6.82 -7.06 2.70
CA PHE A 102 6.67 -8.09 1.69
C PHE A 102 7.86 -8.00 0.75
N LEU A 103 8.81 -8.92 0.93
CA LEU A 103 10.06 -8.96 0.18
C LEU A 103 10.10 -10.08 -0.85
N ASP A 104 9.04 -10.88 -0.98
CA ASP A 104 9.03 -12.08 -1.82
C ASP A 104 8.09 -11.94 -3.02
N PHE A 105 7.65 -10.72 -3.35
CA PHE A 105 6.98 -10.45 -4.62
C PHE A 105 8.03 -10.22 -5.71
N TRP A 106 8.28 -11.27 -6.48
CA TRP A 106 9.16 -11.24 -7.63
C TRP A 106 8.66 -12.17 -8.73
N ALA A 107 9.05 -11.86 -9.96
CA ALA A 107 8.73 -12.63 -11.14
C ALA A 107 10.03 -12.93 -11.90
N GLU A 108 10.22 -14.19 -12.31
CA GLU A 108 11.34 -14.57 -13.16
C GLU A 108 11.32 -13.79 -14.47
N CYS A 109 12.49 -13.34 -14.88
CA CYS A 109 12.73 -12.70 -16.15
C CYS A 109 14.03 -13.23 -16.76
N LYS A 110 14.39 -12.80 -17.97
CA LYS A 110 15.73 -13.00 -18.51
C LYS A 110 16.43 -11.65 -18.59
N LYS A 111 17.63 -11.49 -18.03
CA LYS A 111 18.36 -10.23 -18.19
C LYS A 111 18.56 -9.93 -19.68
N GLY A 112 18.11 -8.78 -20.14
CA GLY A 112 18.01 -8.50 -21.57
C GLY A 112 17.34 -7.16 -21.83
N GLU A 113 16.20 -7.15 -22.51
CA GLU A 113 15.54 -5.93 -22.96
C GLU A 113 14.99 -5.05 -21.82
N THR A 114 14.53 -3.85 -22.16
CA THR A 114 13.84 -2.96 -21.22
C THR A 114 12.34 -3.22 -21.25
N LEU A 115 11.76 -3.64 -20.13
CA LEU A 115 10.32 -3.68 -19.92
C LEU A 115 9.86 -2.42 -19.19
N ILE A 116 8.69 -1.92 -19.58
CA ILE A 116 8.04 -0.78 -18.94
C ILE A 116 6.96 -1.35 -18.01
N LEU A 117 7.18 -1.27 -16.70
CA LEU A 117 6.41 -2.04 -15.71
C LEU A 117 5.70 -1.15 -14.68
N SER A 118 4.56 -1.60 -14.18
CA SER A 118 3.84 -1.02 -13.03
C SER A 118 3.47 -2.13 -12.05
N GLY A 119 3.32 -1.76 -10.78
CA GLY A 119 2.96 -2.68 -9.72
C GLY A 119 1.67 -2.25 -9.03
N GLU A 120 0.85 -3.21 -8.66
CA GLU A 120 -0.34 -3.02 -7.83
C GLU A 120 -0.39 -4.09 -6.75
N ALA A 121 -0.95 -3.76 -5.59
CA ALA A 121 -1.30 -4.75 -4.59
C ALA A 121 -2.56 -4.33 -3.83
N SER A 122 -3.29 -5.33 -3.38
CA SER A 122 -4.51 -5.18 -2.62
C SER A 122 -4.68 -6.31 -1.61
N GLY A 123 -5.43 -6.04 -0.55
CA GLY A 123 -5.72 -7.02 0.50
C GLY A 123 -6.26 -6.37 1.77
N ARG A 124 -5.85 -6.91 2.92
CA ARG A 124 -6.35 -6.50 4.24
C ARG A 124 -5.24 -6.45 5.29
N VAL A 125 -5.33 -5.46 6.18
CA VAL A 125 -4.59 -5.39 7.43
C VAL A 125 -5.47 -5.88 8.56
N TYR A 126 -4.89 -6.69 9.46
CA TYR A 126 -5.49 -7.13 10.72
C TYR A 126 -4.75 -6.44 11.85
N LEU A 127 -5.42 -5.51 12.53
CA LEU A 127 -4.87 -4.77 13.66
C LEU A 127 -4.83 -5.63 14.94
N GLU A 128 -3.98 -5.25 15.90
CA GLU A 128 -3.90 -5.95 17.18
C GLU A 128 -5.18 -5.82 18.01
N ASP A 129 -5.93 -4.74 17.83
CA ASP A 129 -7.24 -4.53 18.46
C ASP A 129 -8.40 -5.29 17.79
N GLY A 130 -8.09 -6.12 16.78
CA GLY A 130 -9.06 -6.95 16.07
C GLY A 130 -9.76 -6.28 14.90
N ARG A 131 -9.52 -4.98 14.64
CA ARG A 131 -10.07 -4.30 13.46
C ARG A 131 -9.41 -4.78 12.17
N GLU A 132 -10.17 -4.74 11.09
CA GLU A 132 -9.70 -5.08 9.75
C GLU A 132 -9.82 -3.86 8.83
N ILE A 133 -8.75 -3.59 8.07
CA ILE A 133 -8.70 -2.43 7.16
C ILE A 133 -8.39 -2.92 5.74
N PRO A 134 -9.28 -2.74 4.75
CA PRO A 134 -8.96 -3.02 3.37
C PRO A 134 -7.94 -1.99 2.88
N ILE A 135 -6.95 -2.47 2.14
CA ILE A 135 -5.87 -1.63 1.61
C ILE A 135 -5.58 -2.02 0.17
N SER A 136 -5.34 -1.01 -0.65
CA SER A 136 -4.85 -1.19 -2.02
C SER A 136 -4.07 0.05 -2.42
N ASN A 137 -3.06 -0.13 -3.26
CA ASN A 137 -2.34 0.96 -3.90
C ASN A 137 -1.54 0.42 -5.09
N ARG A 138 -0.98 1.33 -5.88
CA ARG A 138 -0.13 1.03 -7.03
C ARG A 138 1.10 1.92 -7.06
N THR A 139 2.13 1.51 -7.80
CA THR A 139 3.38 2.29 -7.97
C THR A 139 3.17 3.60 -8.73
N GLY A 140 2.02 3.78 -9.37
CA GLY A 140 1.67 4.94 -10.17
C GLY A 140 2.15 4.80 -11.61
N LYS A 141 3.21 5.52 -11.98
CA LYS A 141 3.72 5.53 -13.36
C LYS A 141 4.47 4.24 -13.68
N PHE A 142 4.33 3.79 -14.92
CA PHE A 142 5.17 2.73 -15.43
C PHE A 142 6.64 3.16 -15.46
N SER A 143 7.53 2.25 -15.08
CA SER A 143 8.97 2.50 -14.97
C SER A 143 9.77 1.46 -15.75
N PRO A 144 10.88 1.86 -16.40
CA PRO A 144 11.74 0.94 -17.11
C PRO A 144 12.51 0.04 -16.13
N VAL A 145 12.55 -1.25 -16.44
CA VAL A 145 13.37 -2.27 -15.77
C VAL A 145 14.07 -3.10 -16.82
N PHE A 146 15.38 -3.30 -16.65
CA PHE A 146 16.21 -4.07 -17.58
C PHE A 146 16.06 -5.57 -17.33
N CYS A 147 15.04 -6.16 -17.93
CA CYS A 147 14.76 -7.59 -17.98
C CYS A 147 13.80 -7.87 -19.13
N ASN A 148 13.80 -9.08 -19.69
CA ASN A 148 12.92 -9.54 -20.77
C ASN A 148 11.96 -10.63 -20.27
N PHE A 149 10.86 -10.84 -20.99
CA PHE A 149 9.93 -11.93 -20.75
C PHE A 149 10.64 -13.28 -20.77
N THR A 150 10.39 -14.06 -19.72
CA THR A 150 10.54 -15.51 -19.81
C THR A 150 9.26 -16.01 -20.48
N ALA A 151 9.34 -16.43 -21.75
CA ALA A 151 8.25 -17.20 -22.34
C ALA A 151 8.04 -18.44 -21.46
N LYS A 152 6.83 -18.59 -20.91
CA LYS A 152 6.38 -19.85 -20.33
C LYS A 152 5.82 -20.73 -21.43
#